data_AF-A0A1M5VSF1-F1
#
_entry.id   AF-A0A1M5VSF1-F1
#
_cell.length_a   1.000
_cell.length_b   1.000
_cell.length_c   1.000
_cell.angle_alpha   90.00
_cell.angle_beta   90.00
_cell.angle_gamma   90.00
#
_symmetry.space_group_name_H-M   'P 1'
#
loop_
_entity.id
_entity.type
_entity.pdbx_description
1 polymer ?
#
loop_
_entity_poly.entity_id
_entity_poly.type
_entity_poly.pdbx_seq_one_letter_code
_entity_poly.pdbx_strand_id
1 'polypeptide(L)' 'MGKTPLKKVIKAKIKANKSLSEMELMREKIKYEIATELGLDHKVDQYGWGALTAEETGRIGGIMTKKKKAMNLPKNKDIQ' A
#
# COMPACT_ATOMS: atom_id res chain seq x y z
N MET A 1 -20.34 -11.25 -15.48
CA MET A 1 -20.20 -10.06 -14.61
C MET A 1 -18.73 -9.79 -14.37
N GLY A 2 -18.20 -8.64 -14.79
CA GLY A 2 -16.79 -8.28 -14.57
C GLY A 2 -16.50 -8.07 -13.08
N LYS A 3 -15.44 -8.67 -12.56
CA LYS A 3 -15.04 -8.50 -11.16
C LYS A 3 -14.66 -7.03 -10.90
N THR A 4 -15.25 -6.41 -9.88
CA THR A 4 -14.96 -5.01 -9.54
C THR A 4 -13.51 -4.89 -9.04
N PRO A 5 -12.69 -3.97 -9.58
CA PRO A 5 -11.30 -3.81 -9.12
C PRO A 5 -11.25 -3.44 -7.63
N LEU A 6 -10.42 -4.13 -6.85
CA LEU A 6 -10.26 -3.88 -5.41
C LEU A 6 -9.93 -2.42 -5.07
N LYS A 7 -9.22 -1.70 -5.95
CA LYS A 7 -8.96 -0.26 -5.79
C LYS A 7 -10.26 0.53 -5.63
N LYS A 8 -11.33 0.12 -6.33
CA LYS A 8 -12.66 0.75 -6.26
C LYS A 8 -13.38 0.41 -4.96
N VAL A 9 -13.24 -0.83 -4.47
CA VAL A 9 -13.79 -1.29 -3.18
C VAL A 9 -13.08 -0.60 -2.00
N ILE A 10 -11.75 -0.53 -2.02
CA ILE A 10 -10.95 0.14 -0.99
C ILE A 10 -11.28 1.64 -0.94
N LYS A 11 -11.34 2.32 -2.10
CA LYS A 11 -11.73 3.74 -2.16
C LYS A 11 -13.16 3.98 -1.62
N ALA A 12 -14.08 3.04 -1.83
CA ALA A 12 -15.42 3.11 -1.27
C ALA A 12 -15.45 2.87 0.25
N LYS A 13 -14.64 1.92 0.77
CA LYS A 13 -14.53 1.63 2.21
C LYS A 13 -13.88 2.77 3.00
N ILE A 14 -12.82 3.39 2.46
CA ILE A 14 -12.18 4.57 3.05
C ILE A 14 -13.17 5.75 3.08
N LYS A 15 -13.93 5.97 2.00
CA LYS A 15 -14.99 7.01 1.95
C LYS A 15 -16.13 6.74 2.94
N ALA A 16 -16.36 5.48 3.30
CA ALA A 16 -17.39 5.05 4.24
C ALA A 16 -16.90 4.93 5.69
N ASN A 17 -15.66 5.35 5.99
CA ASN A 17 -15.06 5.32 7.34
C ASN A 17 -15.19 3.94 8.04
N LYS A 18 -15.07 2.86 7.25
CA LYS A 18 -15.23 1.48 7.72
C LYS A 18 -13.87 0.87 8.05
N SER A 19 -13.81 0.05 9.11
CA SER A 19 -12.60 -0.59 9.62
C SER A 19 -11.82 -1.31 8.51
N LEU A 20 -10.56 -0.89 8.33
CA LEU A 20 -9.60 -1.52 7.44
C LEU A 20 -9.33 -2.96 7.89
N SER A 21 -9.18 -3.89 6.95
CA SER A 21 -8.81 -5.27 7.27
C SER A 21 -7.37 -5.32 7.81
N GLU A 22 -7.06 -6.31 8.65
CA GLU A 22 -5.72 -6.52 9.24
C GLU A 22 -4.60 -6.54 8.17
N MET A 23 -4.91 -7.03 6.97
CA MET A 23 -4.02 -7.00 5.81
C MET A 23 -3.71 -5.59 5.27
N GLU A 24 -4.65 -4.65 5.35
CA GLU A 24 -4.42 -3.27 4.93
C GLU A 24 -3.52 -2.54 5.91
N LEU A 25 -3.71 -2.78 7.21
CA LEU A 25 -2.90 -2.22 8.28
C LEU A 25 -1.46 -2.73 8.22
N MET A 26 -1.27 -4.03 7.99
CA MET A 26 0.05 -4.63 7.76
C MET A 26 0.72 -4.04 6.50
N ARG A 27 -0.05 -3.81 5.43
CA ARG A 27 0.46 -3.19 4.19
C ARG A 27 0.95 -1.77 4.43
N GLU A 28 0.23 -0.97 5.21
CA GLU A 28 0.64 0.40 5.54
C GLU A 28 1.91 0.41 6.38
N LYS A 29 2.01 -0.45 7.41
CA LYS A 29 3.23 -0.58 8.23
C LYS A 29 4.46 -0.92 7.37
N ILE A 30 4.35 -1.91 6.48
CA ILE A 30 5.47 -2.29 5.62
C ILE A 30 5.86 -1.14 4.69
N LYS A 31 4.91 -0.38 4.16
CA LYS A 31 5.23 0.78 3.32
C LYS A 31 5.99 1.85 4.11
N TYR A 32 5.55 2.16 5.33
CA TYR A 32 6.24 3.12 6.19
C TYR A 32 7.65 2.64 6.54
N GLU A 33 7.82 1.36 6.90
CA GLU A 33 9.13 0.76 7.17
C GLU A 33 10.08 0.91 5.97
N ILE A 34 9.60 0.65 4.74
CA ILE A 34 10.39 0.86 3.52
C ILE A 34 10.68 2.34 3.28
N ALA A 35 9.73 3.24 3.57
CA ALA A 35 9.96 4.68 3.45
C ALA A 35 11.06 5.14 4.43
N THR A 36 11.04 4.65 5.67
CA THR A 36 12.09 4.89 6.67
C THR A 36 13.43 4.32 6.21
N GLU A 37 13.46 3.10 5.66
CA GLU A 37 14.69 2.50 5.12
C GLU A 37 15.28 3.31 3.95
N LEU A 38 14.43 3.97 3.17
CA LEU A 38 14.83 4.84 2.07
C LEU A 38 15.11 6.29 2.49
N GLY A 39 14.93 6.65 3.78
CA GLY A 39 15.08 8.03 4.27
C GLY A 39 13.99 8.99 3.78
N LEU A 40 12.83 8.46 3.39
CA LEU A 40 11.68 9.19 2.89
C LEU A 40 10.59 9.39 3.94
N ASP A 41 10.78 8.83 5.14
CA ASP A 41 9.88 8.92 6.29
C ASP A 41 9.53 10.38 6.61
N HIS A 42 10.52 11.27 6.68
CA HIS A 42 10.29 12.68 6.97
C HIS A 42 9.38 13.34 5.93
N LYS A 43 9.55 13.00 4.64
CA LYS A 43 8.72 13.55 3.57
C LYS A 43 7.29 13.00 3.61
N VAL A 44 7.14 11.71 3.92
CA VAL A 44 5.84 11.07 4.07
C VAL A 44 5.09 11.59 5.29
N ASP A 45 5.78 11.82 6.40
CA ASP A 45 5.20 12.36 7.63
C ASP A 45 4.72 13.81 7.42
N GLN A 46 5.56 14.65 6.83
CA GLN A 46 5.28 16.08 6.67
C GLN A 46 4.31 16.40 5.52
N TYR A 47 4.44 15.70 4.39
CA TYR A 47 3.70 16.04 3.17
C TYR A 47 2.82 14.89 2.64
N GLY A 48 2.84 13.73 3.30
CA GLY A 48 2.10 12.56 2.88
C GLY A 48 2.72 11.83 1.68
N TRP A 49 2.12 10.69 1.35
CA TRP A 49 2.53 9.86 0.21
C TRP A 49 2.44 10.55 -1.16
N GLY A 50 1.63 11.61 -1.26
CA GLY A 50 1.45 12.37 -2.50
C GLY A 50 2.60 13.30 -2.86
N ALA A 51 3.49 13.60 -1.91
CA ALA A 51 4.65 14.48 -2.11
C ALA A 51 5.91 13.74 -2.53
N LEU A 52 5.89 12.41 -2.50
CA LEU A 52 6.96 11.59 -3.03
C LEU A 52 6.95 11.64 -4.57
N THR A 53 8.15 11.68 -5.14
CA THR A 53 8.35 11.60 -6.58
C THR A 53 7.95 10.23 -7.14
N ALA A 54 7.74 10.16 -8.46
CA ALA A 54 7.44 8.90 -9.13
C ALA A 54 8.56 7.85 -8.94
N GLU A 55 9.81 8.30 -8.83
CA GLU A 55 10.95 7.41 -8.58
C GLU A 55 10.94 6.87 -7.13
N GLU A 56 10.76 7.74 -6.14
CA GLU A 56 10.69 7.37 -4.72
C GLU A 56 9.52 6.41 -4.45
N THR A 57 8.31 6.77 -4.90
CA THR A 57 7.13 5.90 -4.80
C THR A 57 7.30 4.59 -5.57
N GLY A 58 7.98 4.64 -6.72
CA GLY A 58 8.30 3.47 -7.54
C GLY A 58 9.24 2.50 -6.82
N ARG A 59 10.28 3.01 -6.14
CA ARG A 59 11.20 2.20 -5.32
C ARG A 59 10.45 1.52 -4.17
N ILE A 60 9.62 2.25 -3.44
CA ILE A 60 8.79 1.69 -2.35
C ILE A 60 7.86 0.59 -2.89
N GLY A 61 7.17 0.85 -4.00
CA GLY A 61 6.29 -0.12 -4.66
C GLY A 61 7.02 -1.38 -5.15
N GLY A 62 8.24 -1.21 -5.66
CA GLY A 62 9.12 -2.30 -6.10
C GLY A 62 9.54 -3.20 -4.95
N ILE A 63 10.01 -2.63 -3.84
CA ILE A 63 10.39 -3.37 -2.62
C ILE A 63 9.16 -4.09 -2.04
N MET A 64 8.01 -3.42 -1.98
CA MET A 64 6.76 -4.02 -1.52
C MET A 64 6.35 -5.23 -2.39
N THR A 65 6.57 -5.15 -3.70
CA THR A 65 6.28 -6.26 -4.63
C THR A 65 7.25 -7.42 -4.44
N LYS A 66 8.55 -7.15 -4.21
CA LYS A 66 9.54 -8.16 -3.87
C LYS A 66 9.19 -8.88 -2.55
N LYS A 67 8.84 -8.12 -1.51
CA LYS A 67 8.45 -8.65 -0.18
C LYS A 67 7.19 -9.52 -0.26
N LYS A 68 6.18 -9.09 -1.05
CA LYS A 68 5.00 -9.90 -1.37
C LYS A 68 5.33 -11.21 -2.08
N LYS A 69 6.25 -11.18 -3.06
CA LYS A 69 6.67 -12.37 -3.80
C LYS A 69 7.44 -13.34 -2.91
N ALA A 70 8.29 -12.83 -2.01
CA ALA A 70 9.06 -13.65 -1.07
C ALA A 70 8.18 -14.35 -0.02
N MET A 71 7.15 -13.67 0.50
CA MET A 71 6.23 -14.23 1.50
C MET A 71 5.06 -15.03 0.90
N ASN A 72 5.01 -15.24 -0.43
CA ASN A 72 3.88 -15.90 -1.11
C ASN A 72 2.50 -15.31 -0.73
N LEU A 73 2.44 -14.00 -0.46
CA LEU A 73 1.18 -13.36 -0.08
C LEU A 73 0.14 -13.54 -1.22
N PRO A 74 -1.11 -13.92 -0.90
CA PRO A 74 -2.15 -14.14 -1.89
C PRO A 74 -2.33 -12.88 -2.74
N LYS A 75 -2.51 -13.09 -4.05
CA LYS A 75 -2.64 -11.98 -4.97
C LYS A 75 -3.93 -11.26 -4.63
N ASN A 76 -3.97 -9.99 -4.98
CA ASN A 76 -5.14 -9.13 -4.81
C ASN A 76 -6.39 -9.61 -5.62
N LYS A 77 -6.35 -10.80 -6.23
CA LYS A 77 -7.48 -11.51 -6.86
C LYS A 77 -8.24 -12.41 -5.85
N ASP A 78 -7.62 -12.79 -4.75
CA ASP A 78 -8.16 -13.74 -3.75
C ASP A 78 -8.85 -13.05 -2.57
N ILE A 79 -8.66 -11.74 -2.44
CA ILE A 79 -9.35 -10.89 -1.46
C ILE A 79 -10.67 -10.45 -2.12
N GLN A 80 -11.64 -11.37 -2.16
CA GLN A 80 -13.04 -11.10 -2.57
C GLN A 80 -13.86 -10.62 -1.37
#